data_AF-S4P7I4-F1
#
_entry.id   AF-S4P7I4-F1
#
_cell.length_a   1.000
_cell.length_b   1.000
_cell.length_c   1.000
_cell.angle_alpha   90.00
_cell.angle_beta   90.00
_cell.angle_gamma   90.00
#
_symmetry.space_group_name_H-M   'P 1'
#
loop_
_entity.id
_entity.type
_entity.pdbx_description
1 polymer ?
#
loop_
_entity_poly.entity_id
_entity_poly.type
_entity_poly.pdbx_seq_one_letter_code
_entity_poly.pdbx_strand_id
1 'polypeptide(L)'
;RQHNSGTYNNQWYVVDYNKFEAKSDKSAGVILPGLLWVVEQLPGNIEAADLTEQLKQTSYFPSYNIPYFPRIFNLSGGNERIATFGDWFGYHTNPRAQIFKIKQADIRNVRDMFRTMRYNDYKHDPLARCECRPPYSACNAISARNDLNPADGTYPFRALGHRSHGA
;
A
#
# COMPACT_ATOMS: atom_id res chain seq x y z
N ARG A 1 9.90 6.14 -20.41
CA ARG A 1 8.68 6.02 -21.25
C ARG A 1 8.88 5.19 -22.53
N GLN A 2 10.12 4.87 -22.93
CA GLN A 2 10.37 3.98 -24.07
C GLN A 2 10.14 2.52 -23.69
N HIS A 3 9.66 1.71 -24.65
CA HIS A 3 9.49 0.25 -24.56
C HIS A 3 8.69 -0.27 -23.36
N ASN A 4 7.65 0.45 -22.93
CA ASN A 4 6.70 -0.06 -21.94
C ASN A 4 6.01 -1.32 -22.48
N SER A 5 6.31 -2.47 -21.89
CA SER A 5 5.72 -3.75 -22.28
C SER A 5 4.27 -3.93 -21.81
N GLY A 6 3.82 -3.13 -20.82
CA GLY A 6 2.53 -3.33 -20.17
C GLY A 6 2.47 -4.58 -19.29
N THR A 7 3.61 -5.17 -18.97
CA THR A 7 3.71 -6.38 -18.12
C THR A 7 4.39 -6.05 -16.80
N TYR A 8 3.98 -6.74 -15.74
CA TYR A 8 4.46 -6.47 -14.37
C TYR A 8 4.26 -5.00 -13.96
N ASN A 9 3.02 -4.56 -14.09
CA ASN A 9 2.57 -3.20 -13.85
C ASN A 9 2.62 -2.88 -12.35
N ASN A 10 3.49 -1.94 -11.99
CA ASN A 10 3.80 -1.62 -10.59
C ASN A 10 3.71 -0.12 -10.31
N GLN A 11 3.64 0.20 -9.02
CA GLN A 11 3.96 1.52 -8.47
C GLN A 11 5.42 1.47 -7.96
N TRP A 12 6.33 2.13 -8.67
CA TRP A 12 7.75 2.21 -8.34
C TRP A 12 8.06 3.48 -7.55
N TYR A 13 8.99 3.35 -6.61
CA TYR A 13 9.48 4.43 -5.77
C TYR A 13 10.95 4.60 -6.09
N VAL A 14 11.35 5.83 -6.42
CA VAL A 14 12.75 6.21 -6.52
C VAL A 14 12.99 7.19 -5.39
N VAL A 15 13.79 6.77 -4.41
CA VAL A 15 14.17 7.56 -3.24
C VAL A 15 15.61 8.00 -3.39
N ASP A 16 15.84 9.30 -3.62
CA ASP A 16 17.18 9.87 -3.78
C ASP A 16 17.68 10.44 -2.44
N TYR A 17 18.48 9.65 -1.72
CA TYR A 17 19.05 10.08 -0.44
C TYR A 17 19.99 11.28 -0.56
N ASN A 18 20.49 11.63 -1.75
CA ASN A 18 21.26 12.88 -1.94
C ASN A 18 20.39 14.14 -1.76
N LYS A 19 19.05 13.99 -1.73
CA LYS A 19 18.08 15.07 -1.46
C LYS A 19 17.60 15.11 -0.01
N PHE A 20 18.20 14.30 0.86
CA PHE A 20 17.83 14.20 2.27
C PHE A 20 19.05 14.38 3.17
N GLU A 21 18.94 15.32 4.11
CA GLU A 21 19.86 15.47 5.23
C GLU A 21 19.08 15.32 6.54
N ALA A 22 19.53 14.40 7.40
CA ALA A 22 18.89 14.20 8.70
C ALA A 22 19.14 15.39 9.62
N LYS A 23 18.13 15.74 10.43
CA LYS A 23 18.28 16.71 11.51
C LYS A 23 19.36 16.24 12.50
N SER A 24 20.19 17.16 12.94
CA SER A 24 21.22 16.96 13.97
C SER A 24 21.30 18.20 14.87
N ASP A 25 22.18 18.18 15.88
CA ASP A 25 22.44 19.36 16.72
C ASP A 25 22.99 20.56 15.92
N LYS A 26 23.51 20.31 14.70
CA LYS A 26 24.16 21.31 13.83
C LYS A 26 23.32 21.70 12.61
N SER A 27 22.27 20.95 12.29
CA SER A 27 21.48 21.12 11.07
C SER A 27 20.01 20.84 11.36
N ALA A 28 19.12 21.70 10.87
CA ALA A 28 17.68 21.50 11.00
C ALA A 28 17.18 20.27 10.21
N GLY A 29 18.04 19.66 9.39
CA GLY A 29 17.68 18.67 8.38
C GLY A 29 17.16 19.35 7.13
N VAL A 30 17.32 18.68 5.99
CA VAL A 30 16.94 19.21 4.68
C VAL A 30 16.20 18.13 3.91
N ILE A 31 15.07 18.52 3.31
CA ILE A 31 14.36 17.72 2.31
C ILE A 31 14.22 18.58 1.07
N LEU A 32 14.88 18.18 -0.02
CA LEU A 32 14.84 18.89 -1.29
C LEU A 32 13.89 18.20 -2.28
N PRO A 33 13.26 18.97 -3.21
CA PRO A 33 12.55 18.39 -4.34
C PRO A 33 13.39 17.32 -5.06
N GLY A 34 12.73 16.25 -5.48
CA GLY A 34 13.32 15.07 -6.08
C GLY A 34 13.67 13.95 -5.10
N LEU A 35 13.41 14.12 -3.78
CA LEU A 35 13.63 13.06 -2.80
C LEU A 35 12.79 11.82 -3.11
N LEU A 36 11.49 11.99 -3.44
CA LEU A 36 10.60 10.88 -3.77
C LEU A 36 9.98 11.09 -5.15
N TRP A 37 10.34 10.23 -6.09
CA TRP A 37 9.60 10.05 -7.34
C TRP A 37 8.77 8.79 -7.28
N VAL A 38 7.49 8.91 -7.65
CA VAL A 38 6.59 7.76 -7.81
C VAL A 38 6.25 7.60 -9.28
N VAL A 39 6.32 6.37 -9.77
CA VAL A 39 6.04 6.00 -11.16
C VAL A 39 5.04 4.86 -11.19
N GLU A 40 3.96 5.00 -11.94
CA GLU A 40 2.96 3.95 -12.14
C GLU A 40 2.86 3.56 -13.61
N GLN A 41 2.78 2.26 -13.86
CA GLN A 41 2.74 1.70 -15.21
C GLN A 41 1.45 0.91 -15.43
N LEU A 42 0.89 1.04 -16.63
CA LEU A 42 -0.08 0.14 -17.25
C LEU A 42 0.32 -0.08 -18.73
N PRO A 43 -0.29 -1.03 -19.46
CA PRO A 43 -0.08 -1.14 -20.91
C PRO A 43 -0.29 0.19 -21.63
N GLY A 44 0.73 0.65 -22.35
CA GLY A 44 0.70 1.93 -23.10
C GLY A 44 0.68 3.19 -22.25
N ASN A 45 0.72 3.09 -20.92
CA ASN A 45 0.48 4.21 -20.01
C ASN A 45 1.54 4.25 -18.90
N ILE A 46 2.17 5.40 -18.72
CA ILE A 46 3.06 5.67 -17.58
C ILE A 46 2.73 7.04 -17.03
N GLU A 47 2.56 7.11 -15.72
CA GLU A 47 2.45 8.36 -14.97
C GLU A 47 3.57 8.44 -13.94
N ALA A 48 4.16 9.62 -13.78
CA ALA A 48 5.28 9.83 -12.88
C ALA A 48 5.23 11.24 -12.32
N ALA A 49 5.48 11.39 -11.02
CA ALA A 49 5.55 12.69 -10.37
C ALA A 49 6.55 12.67 -9.21
N ASP A 50 7.15 13.83 -8.96
CA ASP A 50 7.84 14.13 -7.71
C ASP A 50 6.79 14.32 -6.61
N LEU A 51 6.78 13.43 -5.63
CA LEU A 51 5.87 13.44 -4.48
C LEU A 51 6.60 13.81 -3.19
N THR A 52 7.71 14.53 -3.28
CA THR A 52 8.45 15.03 -2.11
C THR A 52 7.60 15.92 -1.22
N GLU A 53 6.82 16.84 -1.77
CA GLU A 53 5.95 17.70 -0.97
C GLU A 53 4.83 16.92 -0.28
N GLN A 54 4.27 15.91 -0.96
CA GLN A 54 3.31 15.00 -0.35
C GLN A 54 3.94 14.25 0.83
N LEU A 55 5.14 13.68 0.63
CA LEU A 55 5.89 12.98 1.68
C LEU A 55 6.17 13.88 2.90
N LYS A 56 6.52 15.16 2.67
CA LYS A 56 6.71 16.14 3.75
C LYS A 56 5.42 16.40 4.51
N GLN A 57 4.30 16.57 3.81
CA GLN A 57 3.00 16.89 4.41
C GLN A 57 2.45 15.72 5.24
N THR A 58 2.60 14.49 4.75
CA THR A 58 2.05 13.30 5.43
C THR A 58 3.03 12.59 6.34
N SER A 59 4.34 12.87 6.23
CA SER A 59 5.47 12.18 6.90
C SER A 59 5.70 10.72 6.49
N TYR A 60 4.88 10.18 5.59
CA TYR A 60 5.03 8.84 5.01
C TYR A 60 4.35 8.76 3.64
N PHE A 61 4.74 7.80 2.80
CA PHE A 61 4.04 7.50 1.55
C PHE A 61 3.86 5.98 1.41
N PRO A 62 2.61 5.45 1.48
CA PRO A 62 2.38 4.00 1.52
C PRO A 62 2.12 3.39 0.13
N SER A 63 2.45 2.10 -0.04
CA SER A 63 2.11 1.30 -1.22
C SER A 63 1.42 -0.01 -0.82
N TYR A 64 0.34 -0.38 -1.52
CA TYR A 64 -0.47 -1.55 -1.19
C TYR A 64 -1.27 -2.09 -2.39
N ASN A 65 -0.63 -2.17 -3.56
CA ASN A 65 -1.19 -2.73 -4.80
C ASN A 65 -2.40 -1.96 -5.39
N ILE A 66 -2.64 -0.72 -4.96
CA ILE A 66 -3.65 0.16 -5.55
C ILE A 66 -2.95 1.41 -6.08
N PRO A 67 -3.16 1.81 -7.35
CA PRO A 67 -2.55 3.00 -7.91
C PRO A 67 -2.96 4.28 -7.18
N TYR A 68 -2.00 5.16 -6.94
CA TYR A 68 -2.15 6.50 -6.37
C TYR A 68 -2.67 7.50 -7.40
N PHE A 69 -2.17 7.47 -8.63
CA PHE A 69 -2.56 8.48 -9.63
C PHE A 69 -4.00 8.21 -10.09
N PRO A 70 -4.94 9.16 -9.96
CA PRO A 70 -6.36 8.92 -10.27
C PRO A 70 -6.60 8.43 -11.70
N ARG A 71 -5.79 8.89 -12.65
CA ARG A 71 -5.85 8.44 -14.05
C ARG A 71 -5.46 6.96 -14.19
N ILE A 72 -4.38 6.53 -13.57
CA ILE A 72 -3.95 5.12 -13.59
C ILE A 72 -4.95 4.24 -12.83
N PHE A 73 -5.42 4.70 -11.66
CA PHE A 73 -6.46 4.03 -10.89
C PHE A 73 -7.72 3.76 -11.75
N ASN A 74 -8.24 4.79 -12.42
CA ASN A 74 -9.41 4.67 -13.28
C ASN A 74 -9.15 3.73 -14.48
N LEU A 75 -8.04 3.93 -15.21
CA LEU A 75 -7.70 3.09 -16.37
C LEU A 75 -7.48 1.62 -16.02
N SER A 76 -7.08 1.30 -14.79
CA SER A 76 -6.91 -0.08 -14.31
C SER A 76 -8.21 -0.76 -13.85
N GLY A 77 -9.35 -0.06 -13.94
CA GLY A 77 -10.66 -0.58 -13.54
C GLY A 77 -10.98 -0.39 -12.04
N GLY A 78 -10.29 0.53 -11.36
CA GLY A 78 -10.44 0.74 -9.93
C GLY A 78 -11.85 1.20 -9.52
N ASN A 79 -12.48 2.06 -10.32
CA ASN A 79 -13.82 2.59 -10.04
C ASN A 79 -14.89 1.49 -10.12
N GLU A 80 -14.80 0.63 -11.13
CA GLU A 80 -15.68 -0.52 -11.34
C GLU A 80 -15.53 -1.54 -10.20
N ARG A 81 -14.29 -1.73 -9.73
CA ARG A 81 -14.00 -2.60 -8.59
C ARG A 81 -14.57 -2.05 -7.28
N ILE A 82 -14.47 -0.75 -7.03
CA ILE A 82 -15.13 -0.11 -5.89
C ILE A 82 -16.64 -0.29 -5.98
N ALA A 83 -17.25 -0.03 -7.15
CA ALA A 83 -18.69 -0.18 -7.32
C ALA A 83 -19.18 -1.62 -7.07
N THR A 84 -18.33 -2.62 -7.34
CA THR A 84 -18.68 -4.05 -7.20
C THR A 84 -18.35 -4.63 -5.82
N PHE A 85 -17.21 -4.27 -5.25
CA PHE A 85 -16.62 -4.92 -4.07
C PHE A 85 -16.33 -3.94 -2.92
N GLY A 86 -16.63 -2.66 -3.09
CA GLY A 86 -16.50 -1.63 -2.08
C GLY A 86 -15.05 -1.28 -1.73
N ASP A 87 -14.86 -0.90 -0.48
CA ASP A 87 -13.66 -0.23 0.04
C ASP A 87 -12.37 -1.03 -0.09
N TRP A 88 -12.43 -2.36 -0.25
CA TRP A 88 -11.23 -3.17 -0.41
C TRP A 88 -10.38 -2.75 -1.63
N PHE A 89 -11.02 -2.18 -2.66
CA PHE A 89 -10.35 -1.66 -3.85
C PHE A 89 -10.13 -0.15 -3.85
N GLY A 90 -10.53 0.56 -2.78
CA GLY A 90 -10.31 1.99 -2.65
C GLY A 90 -8.88 2.32 -2.22
N TYR A 91 -8.26 3.32 -2.86
CA TYR A 91 -6.89 3.72 -2.54
C TYR A 91 -6.75 4.15 -1.07
N HIS A 92 -7.70 4.92 -0.52
CA HIS A 92 -7.64 5.38 0.87
C HIS A 92 -8.42 4.50 1.85
N THR A 93 -9.33 3.64 1.37
CA THR A 93 -10.29 2.95 2.23
C THR A 93 -9.98 1.47 2.44
N ASN A 94 -9.10 0.87 1.62
CA ASN A 94 -8.74 -0.54 1.78
C ASN A 94 -8.06 -0.82 3.16
N PRO A 95 -8.12 -2.07 3.65
CA PRO A 95 -7.57 -2.43 4.95
C PRO A 95 -6.11 -2.00 5.19
N ARG A 96 -5.22 -2.16 4.20
CA ARG A 96 -3.81 -1.78 4.35
C ARG A 96 -3.62 -0.28 4.42
N ALA A 97 -4.37 0.51 3.65
CA ALA A 97 -4.34 1.97 3.76
C ALA A 97 -4.75 2.43 5.16
N GLN A 98 -5.82 1.86 5.71
CA GLN A 98 -6.30 2.20 7.06
C GLN A 98 -5.30 1.78 8.15
N ILE A 99 -4.72 0.58 8.03
CA ILE A 99 -3.71 0.09 8.97
C ILE A 99 -2.45 0.98 8.93
N PHE A 100 -1.95 1.33 7.73
CA PHE A 100 -0.81 2.23 7.60
C PHE A 100 -1.10 3.61 8.17
N LYS A 101 -2.28 4.18 7.89
CA LYS A 101 -2.69 5.49 8.41
C LYS A 101 -2.57 5.58 9.94
N ILE A 102 -2.90 4.50 10.64
CA ILE A 102 -2.79 4.41 12.10
C ILE A 102 -1.34 4.14 12.53
N LYS A 103 -0.71 3.09 11.99
CA LYS A 103 0.55 2.55 12.54
C LYS A 103 1.79 3.33 12.13
N GLN A 104 1.77 4.07 11.03
CA GLN A 104 2.94 4.78 10.54
C GLN A 104 3.50 5.78 11.57
N ALA A 105 2.62 6.41 12.35
CA ALA A 105 3.00 7.43 13.34
C ALA A 105 3.83 6.88 14.51
N ASP A 106 3.75 5.58 14.75
CA ASP A 106 4.49 4.88 15.82
C ASP A 106 5.86 4.38 15.36
N ILE A 107 6.20 4.52 14.06
CA ILE A 107 7.49 4.08 13.53
C ILE A 107 8.54 5.15 13.85
N ARG A 108 9.34 4.90 14.88
CA ARG A 108 10.42 5.83 15.31
C ARG A 108 11.81 5.32 15.00
N ASN A 109 11.93 4.05 14.65
CA ASN A 109 13.20 3.40 14.34
C ASN A 109 12.97 2.17 13.46
N VAL A 110 14.06 1.54 13.03
CA VAL A 110 14.04 0.37 12.16
C VAL A 110 13.36 -0.85 12.81
N ARG A 111 13.43 -1.01 14.14
CA ARG A 111 12.74 -2.11 14.84
C ARG A 111 11.22 -1.93 14.77
N ASP A 112 10.73 -0.70 14.95
CA ASP A 112 9.30 -0.40 14.82
C ASP A 112 8.85 -0.57 13.37
N MET A 113 9.68 -0.18 12.40
CA MET A 113 9.43 -0.45 10.98
C MET A 113 9.26 -1.96 10.73
N PHE A 114 10.18 -2.80 11.22
CA PHE A 114 10.05 -4.25 11.07
C PHE A 114 8.76 -4.80 11.70
N ARG A 115 8.39 -4.32 12.89
CA ARG A 115 7.14 -4.74 13.56
C ARG A 115 5.91 -4.36 12.74
N THR A 116 5.85 -3.13 12.22
CA THR A 116 4.73 -2.67 11.39
C THR A 116 4.68 -3.42 10.06
N MET A 117 5.81 -3.62 9.39
CA MET A 117 5.85 -4.34 8.12
C MET A 117 5.53 -5.84 8.24
N ARG A 118 5.69 -6.42 9.43
CA ARG A 118 5.30 -7.81 9.74
C ARG A 118 3.90 -7.92 10.37
N TYR A 119 3.17 -6.82 10.49
CA TYR A 119 1.91 -6.80 11.21
C TYR A 119 0.84 -7.64 10.52
N ASN A 120 0.31 -8.62 11.26
CA ASN A 120 -0.90 -9.37 10.95
C ASN A 120 -1.53 -9.88 12.25
N ASP A 121 -2.62 -9.23 12.66
CA ASP A 121 -3.42 -9.62 13.81
C ASP A 121 -4.89 -9.82 13.41
N TYR A 122 -5.09 -10.49 12.27
CA TYR A 122 -6.37 -10.51 11.55
C TYR A 122 -7.58 -11.02 12.33
N LYS A 123 -7.38 -11.77 13.41
CA LYS A 123 -8.48 -12.26 14.26
C LYS A 123 -8.98 -11.21 15.25
N HIS A 124 -8.16 -10.20 15.58
CA HIS A 124 -8.47 -9.19 16.59
C HIS A 124 -8.52 -7.77 16.01
N ASP A 125 -7.84 -7.52 14.88
CA ASP A 125 -7.88 -6.22 14.21
C ASP A 125 -9.25 -5.99 13.54
N PRO A 126 -10.03 -4.96 13.93
CA PRO A 126 -11.30 -4.64 13.29
C PRO A 126 -11.15 -4.28 11.81
N LEU A 127 -9.98 -3.79 11.36
CA LEU A 127 -9.70 -3.48 9.95
C LEU A 127 -9.48 -4.73 9.11
N ALA A 128 -9.29 -5.89 9.73
CA ALA A 128 -9.17 -7.16 9.02
C ALA A 128 -10.52 -7.78 8.64
N ARG A 129 -11.64 -7.21 9.10
CA ARG A 129 -12.99 -7.73 8.86
C ARG A 129 -13.36 -7.67 7.37
N CYS A 130 -14.19 -8.63 6.94
CA CYS A 130 -14.83 -8.62 5.63
C CYS A 130 -16.24 -9.20 5.73
N GLU A 131 -17.05 -8.97 4.68
CA GLU A 131 -18.32 -9.68 4.46
C GLU A 131 -18.03 -11.11 4.01
N CYS A 132 -17.50 -11.90 4.93
CA CYS A 132 -16.97 -13.24 4.71
C CYS A 132 -17.29 -14.13 5.92
N ARG A 133 -17.08 -15.44 5.79
CA ARG A 133 -17.21 -16.41 6.91
C ARG A 133 -15.94 -17.24 7.00
N PRO A 134 -15.17 -17.17 8.09
CA PRO A 134 -15.32 -16.28 9.27
C PRO A 134 -15.24 -14.78 8.90
N PRO A 135 -15.72 -13.84 9.74
CA PRO A 135 -15.90 -12.42 9.41
C PRO A 135 -14.59 -11.61 9.39
N TYR A 136 -13.49 -12.25 8.99
CA TYR A 136 -12.16 -11.68 8.86
C TYR A 136 -11.36 -12.44 7.81
N SER A 137 -10.34 -11.80 7.26
CA SER A 137 -9.36 -12.47 6.41
C SER A 137 -7.94 -12.13 6.82
N ALA A 138 -7.09 -13.14 6.91
CA ALA A 138 -5.65 -13.01 7.08
C ALA A 138 -4.96 -12.30 5.90
N CYS A 139 -5.69 -12.02 4.81
CA CYS A 139 -5.26 -11.17 3.71
C CYS A 139 -5.31 -9.67 4.06
N ASN A 140 -6.17 -9.26 5.00
CA ASN A 140 -6.41 -7.86 5.36
C ASN A 140 -5.42 -7.41 6.44
N ALA A 141 -4.14 -7.49 6.12
CA ALA A 141 -3.03 -7.13 7.00
C ALA A 141 -1.88 -6.56 6.16
N ILE A 142 -0.88 -5.94 6.81
CA ILE A 142 0.33 -5.50 6.10
C ILE A 142 1.10 -6.74 5.59
N SER A 143 1.26 -7.75 6.43
CA SER A 143 1.93 -9.02 6.10
C SER A 143 0.91 -10.15 5.97
N ALA A 144 0.26 -10.27 4.80
CA ALA A 144 -0.80 -11.24 4.57
C ALA A 144 -0.37 -12.71 4.86
N ARG A 145 -1.32 -13.52 5.36
CA ARG A 145 -1.14 -14.94 5.70
C ARG A 145 -2.35 -15.77 5.26
N ASN A 146 -2.62 -15.80 3.96
CA ASN A 146 -3.83 -16.46 3.42
C ASN A 146 -3.88 -17.96 3.70
N ASP A 147 -2.77 -18.60 4.05
CA ASP A 147 -2.72 -19.99 4.50
C ASP A 147 -3.51 -20.22 5.80
N LEU A 148 -3.67 -19.17 6.63
CA LEU A 148 -4.40 -19.21 7.89
C LEU A 148 -5.91 -18.96 7.75
N ASN A 149 -6.39 -18.67 6.54
CA ASN A 149 -7.81 -18.61 6.26
C ASN A 149 -8.38 -20.03 6.13
N PRO A 150 -9.55 -20.35 6.71
CA PRO A 150 -10.17 -21.66 6.52
C PRO A 150 -10.46 -21.96 5.04
N ALA A 151 -10.14 -23.19 4.59
CA ALA A 151 -10.36 -23.59 3.21
C ALA A 151 -11.85 -23.73 2.85
N ASP A 152 -12.69 -23.99 3.85
CA ASP A 152 -14.15 -24.08 3.78
C ASP A 152 -14.86 -22.73 4.05
N GLY A 153 -14.10 -21.64 4.19
CA GLY A 153 -14.66 -20.31 4.39
C GLY A 153 -15.35 -19.75 3.14
N THR A 154 -16.31 -18.84 3.35
CA THR A 154 -16.97 -18.08 2.26
C THR A 154 -16.32 -16.71 2.12
N TYR A 155 -15.85 -16.39 0.91
CA TYR A 155 -15.16 -15.13 0.61
C TYR A 155 -15.76 -14.48 -0.63
N PRO A 156 -15.93 -13.14 -0.66
CA PRO A 156 -16.58 -12.46 -1.78
C PRO A 156 -15.72 -12.45 -3.06
N PHE A 157 -14.41 -12.65 -2.93
CA PHE A 157 -13.49 -12.83 -4.07
C PHE A 157 -12.23 -13.58 -3.64
N ARG A 158 -11.56 -14.21 -4.63
CA ARG A 158 -10.45 -15.15 -4.44
C ARG A 158 -9.31 -14.62 -3.56
N ALA A 159 -9.02 -13.32 -3.60
CA ALA A 159 -7.90 -12.75 -2.85
C ALA A 159 -8.07 -12.87 -1.32
N LEU A 160 -9.29 -12.87 -0.82
CA LEU A 160 -9.57 -12.97 0.62
C LEU A 160 -9.54 -14.41 1.16
N GLY A 161 -9.55 -15.42 0.28
CA GLY A 161 -9.70 -16.82 0.69
C GLY A 161 -8.39 -17.54 1.06
N HIS A 162 -8.52 -18.84 1.37
CA HIS A 162 -7.41 -19.74 1.63
C HIS A 162 -6.51 -19.91 0.40
N ARG A 163 -5.22 -19.60 0.56
CA ARG A 163 -4.21 -19.72 -0.50
C ARG A 163 -2.84 -19.97 0.14
N SER A 164 -2.00 -20.79 -0.50
CA SER A 164 -0.56 -20.82 -0.21
C SER A 164 0.10 -19.56 -0.79
N HIS A 165 -0.20 -18.42 -0.17
CA HIS A 165 0.19 -17.08 -0.61
C HIS A 165 0.22 -16.15 0.60
N GLY A 166 1.21 -15.28 0.66
CA GLY A 166 1.42 -14.34 1.73
C GLY A 166 2.72 -13.58 1.51
N ALA A 167 3.09 -12.77 2.50
CA ALA A 167 4.40 -12.11 2.56
C ALA A 167 5.42 -12.95 3.34
#